data_AF-A0A1H5ZBY7-F1
#
_entry.id   AF-A0A1H5ZBY7-F1
#
_cell.length_a   1.000
_cell.length_b   1.000
_cell.length_c   1.000
_cell.angle_alpha   90.00
_cell.angle_beta   90.00
_cell.angle_gamma   90.00
#
_symmetry.space_group_name_H-M   'P 1'
#
loop_
_entity.id
_entity.type
_entity.pdbx_description
1 polymer ?
#
loop_
_entity_poly.entity_id
_entity_poly.type
_entity_poly.pdbx_seq_one_letter_code
_entity_poly.pdbx_strand_id
1 'polypeptide(L)' 'MEVSLKMEELHDHTFEYEGDTYIKFNVAKLKEPDQYGKTHTVYVSVKEPDSEEF' A
#
# COMPACT_ATOMS: atom_id res chain seq x y z
N MET A 1 -6.71 -12.37 -8.91
CA MET A 1 -5.91 -12.06 -7.71
C MET A 1 -6.83 -11.32 -6.77
N GLU A 2 -7.15 -11.90 -5.63
CA GLU A 2 -7.97 -11.26 -4.59
C GLU A 2 -7.03 -10.59 -3.60
N VAL A 3 -7.33 -9.35 -3.20
CA VAL A 3 -6.54 -8.56 -2.25
C VAL A 3 -7.49 -8.10 -1.16
N SER A 4 -7.22 -8.52 0.08
CA SER A 4 -7.99 -8.12 1.25
C SER A 4 -7.14 -7.14 2.06
N LEU A 5 -7.69 -5.95 2.30
CA LEU A 5 -7.06 -4.88 3.06
C LEU A 5 -7.93 -4.55 4.27
N LYS A 6 -7.31 -4.25 5.41
CA LYS A 6 -8.02 -3.87 6.61
C LYS A 6 -8.45 -2.40 6.49
N MET A 7 -9.74 -2.14 6.63
CA MET A 7 -10.31 -0.79 6.40
C MET A 7 -9.70 0.27 7.31
N GLU A 8 -9.40 -0.07 8.56
CA GLU A 8 -8.77 0.83 9.53
C GLU A 8 -7.41 1.34 9.05
N GLU A 9 -6.59 0.48 8.42
CA GLU A 9 -5.28 0.88 7.91
C GLU A 9 -5.36 1.63 6.58
N LEU A 10 -6.47 1.49 5.84
CA LEU A 10 -6.68 2.20 4.59
C LEU A 10 -6.92 3.69 4.81
N HIS A 11 -7.65 4.04 5.87
CA HIS A 11 -8.00 5.43 6.18
C HIS A 11 -6.76 6.33 6.29
N ASP A 12 -5.71 5.84 6.95
CA ASP A 12 -4.44 6.55 7.17
C ASP A 12 -3.61 6.73 5.87
N HIS A 13 -3.98 6.03 4.79
CA HIS A 13 -3.29 6.06 3.50
C HIS A 13 -4.18 6.56 2.35
N THR A 14 -5.30 7.21 2.67
CA THR A 14 -6.17 7.86 1.68
C THR A 14 -5.66 9.26 1.31
N PHE A 15 -5.98 9.70 0.09
CA PHE A 15 -5.76 11.08 -0.35
C PHE A 15 -6.94 11.55 -1.21
N GLU A 16 -7.22 12.86 -1.18
CA GLU A 16 -8.22 13.45 -2.06
C GLU A 16 -7.59 13.92 -3.37
N TYR A 17 -8.28 13.67 -4.48
CA TYR A 17 -7.91 14.16 -5.80
C TYR A 17 -9.19 14.44 -6.59
N GLU A 18 -9.33 15.64 -7.14
CA GLU A 18 -10.53 16.06 -7.91
C GLU A 18 -11.88 15.87 -7.18
N GLY A 19 -11.87 15.86 -5.84
CA GLY A 19 -13.07 15.71 -5.01
C GLY A 19 -13.42 14.26 -4.65
N ASP A 20 -12.64 13.29 -5.15
CA ASP A 20 -12.78 11.87 -4.83
C ASP A 20 -11.65 11.39 -3.90
N THR A 21 -11.96 10.41 -3.05
CA THR A 21 -10.99 9.78 -2.14
C THR A 21 -10.36 8.56 -2.79
N TYR A 22 -9.04 8.52 -2.82
CA TYR A 22 -8.27 7.45 -3.43
C TYR A 22 -7.31 6.79 -2.45
N ILE A 23 -6.92 5.56 -2.78
CA ILE A 23 -5.77 4.88 -2.18
C ILE A 23 -4.76 4.56 -3.29
N LYS A 24 -3.47 4.65 -2.98
CA LYS A 24 -2.41 4.26 -3.90
C LYS A 24 -1.54 3.20 -3.26
N PHE A 25 -1.56 2.00 -3.82
CA PHE A 25 -0.71 0.88 -3.44
C PHE A 25 -0.11 0.23 -4.68
N ASN A 26 1.01 -0.47 -4.49
CA ASN A 26 1.70 -1.18 -5.55
C ASN A 26 1.44 -2.68 -5.40
N VAL A 27 1.27 -3.34 -6.55
CA VAL A 27 1.20 -4.79 -6.64
C VAL A 27 2.40 -5.26 -7.44
N ALA A 28 3.24 -6.10 -6.83
CA ALA A 28 4.42 -6.66 -7.48
C ALA A 28 4.34 -8.18 -7.53
N LYS A 29 4.76 -8.76 -8.65
CA LYS A 29 4.96 -10.20 -8.79
C LYS A 29 6.28 -10.59 -8.13
N LEU A 30 6.25 -11.61 -7.29
CA LEU A 30 7.45 -12.16 -6.66
C LEU A 30 8.26 -12.94 -7.70
N LYS A 31 9.60 -12.89 -7.59
CA LYS A 31 10.50 -13.69 -8.44
C LYS A 31 10.31 -15.18 -8.20
N GLU A 32 10.10 -15.57 -6.96
CA GLU A 32 9.78 -16.92 -6.52
C GLU A 32 8.58 -16.85 -5.56
N PRO A 33 7.71 -17.87 -5.52
CA PRO A 33 6.62 -17.91 -4.54
C PRO A 33 7.17 -17.84 -3.12
N ASP A 34 6.47 -17.16 -2.22
CA ASP A 34 6.85 -17.16 -0.80
C ASP A 34 6.69 -18.54 -0.16
N GLN A 35 7.09 -18.67 1.11
CA GLN A 35 6.98 -19.92 1.87
C GLN A 35 5.54 -20.45 2.04
N TYR A 36 4.53 -19.64 1.71
CA TYR A 36 3.11 -19.99 1.74
C TYR A 36 2.52 -20.16 0.33
N GLY A 37 3.36 -20.12 -0.72
CA GLY A 37 2.96 -20.27 -2.12
C GLY A 37 2.37 -19.01 -2.75
N LYS A 38 2.43 -17.84 -2.08
CA LYS A 38 1.94 -16.58 -2.64
C LYS A 38 2.90 -16.10 -3.72
N THR A 39 2.35 -15.64 -4.84
CA THR A 39 3.14 -15.21 -6.01
C THR A 39 3.16 -13.70 -6.21
N HIS A 40 2.38 -12.96 -5.44
CA HIS A 40 2.22 -11.51 -5.55
C HIS A 40 2.27 -10.88 -4.16
N THR A 41 2.83 -9.68 -4.08
CA THR A 41 2.88 -8.87 -2.87
C THR A 41 2.23 -7.51 -3.10
N VAL A 42 1.63 -6.96 -2.05
CA VAL A 42 0.99 -5.64 -2.05
C VAL A 42 1.66 -4.77 -1.00
N TYR A 43 2.05 -3.55 -1.36
CA TYR A 43 2.68 -2.62 -0.43
C TYR A 43 2.31 -1.16 -0.73
N VAL A 44 2.30 -0.34 0.31
CA VAL A 44 2.12 1.12 0.22
C VAL A 44 3.49 1.77 0.38
N SER A 45 3.84 2.70 -0.51
CA SER A 45 5.05 3.52 -0.35
C SER A 45 4.67 4.78 0.41
N VAL A 46 4.94 4.79 1.71
CA VAL A 46 4.81 5.98 2.55
C VAL A 46 6.08 6.80 2.38
N LYS A 47 5.95 8.07 1.96
CA LYS A 47 7.05 9.01 2.03
C LYS A 47 7.11 9.47 3.49
N GLU A 48 8.14 9.08 4.23
CA GLU A 48 8.39 9.67 5.54
C GLU A 48 8.50 11.20 5.37
N PRO A 49 7.76 12.00 6.16
CA PRO A 49 8.02 13.44 6.18
C PRO A 49 9.47 13.61 6.63
N ASP A 50 10.26 14.40 5.88
CA ASP A 50 11.58 14.80 6.33
C ASP A 50 11.41 15.34 7.75
N SER A 51 11.99 14.65 8.73
CA SER A 51 12.10 15.17 10.08
C SER A 51 12.98 16.40 9.98
N GLU A 52 12.38 17.59 9.90
CA GLU A 52 13.08 18.83 10.22
C GLU A 52 13.55 18.68 11.67
N GLU A 53 14.81 18.29 11.85
CA GLU A 53 15.51 18.38 13.12
C GLU A 53 15.52 19.85 13.53
N PHE A 54 14.75 20.19 14.57
CA PHE A 54 14.76 21.48 15.26
C PHE A 54 15.83 21.50 16.36
#